data_AF-A0A537TJ76-F1
#
_entry.id   AF-A0A537TJ76-F1
#
_cell.length_a   1.000
_cell.length_b   1.000
_cell.length_c   1.000
_cell.angle_alpha   90.00
_cell.angle_beta   90.00
_cell.angle_gamma   90.00
#
_symmetry.space_group_name_H-M   'P 1'
#
loop_
_entity.id
_entity.type
_entity.pdbx_description
1 polymer ?
#
loop_
_entity_poly.entity_id
_entity_poly.type
_entity_poly.pdbx_seq_one_letter_code
_entity_poly.pdbx_strand_id
1 'polypeptide(L)'
;MSEVLVVHCVDTEGPLGGDARRRPDGSPEFFDNWADILASLGELTADEFRRSQADSKGGPYRFSWFLLDFTGFRTNPKKKVTAYHDTYDRLRSLPTELDGFYWHYHAPPASGIGDEWAESWLDSNEHNTILARRLVERGDFPEAFRAGGTIEDEPASVWLEQLFLLDFSNRASERSYPGAPLSEFNWHGAPTAWEPYHPAYGNLRRPGSMRRLVYRSLDLRSRVNELTEAHVEACFREAREMGRPRVLSFFSHDCRDMRPETYDVCALLAAAAERTGVPWRSCTAVEAHQRYHGLEAEQVALEVEPDGDGIRITTDRAPFQPAPFFGAELEDGRIVRLYPKPARKGEWRIGVDPGRLRRYGAAVTSPAGGRTVRLAT
;
A
#
# COMPACT_ATOMS: atom_id res chain seq x y z
N MET A 1 -8.21 16.72 -19.45
CA MET A 1 -7.34 16.16 -20.50
C MET A 1 -7.29 14.66 -20.27
N SER A 2 -7.45 13.85 -21.31
CA SER A 2 -7.30 12.39 -21.20
C SER A 2 -5.83 12.05 -20.93
N GLU A 3 -5.57 11.30 -19.87
CA GLU A 3 -4.25 10.74 -19.57
C GLU A 3 -4.42 9.43 -18.77
N VAL A 4 -3.44 8.54 -18.85
CA VAL A 4 -3.38 7.35 -18.01
C VAL A 4 -2.36 7.58 -16.88
N LEU A 5 -2.84 7.48 -15.64
CA LEU A 5 -2.03 7.57 -14.44
C LEU A 5 -1.59 6.15 -14.07
N VAL A 6 -0.29 5.87 -14.23
CA VAL A 6 0.28 4.55 -14.00
C VAL A 6 0.79 4.45 -12.57
N VAL A 7 0.34 3.43 -11.84
CA VAL A 7 0.80 3.12 -10.48
C VAL A 7 1.39 1.71 -10.46
N HIS A 8 2.72 1.63 -10.40
CA HIS A 8 3.42 0.37 -10.20
C HIS A 8 3.52 0.09 -8.69
N CYS A 9 2.63 -0.76 -8.20
CA CYS A 9 2.65 -1.24 -6.83
C CYS A 9 3.71 -2.34 -6.68
N VAL A 10 4.58 -2.25 -5.68
CA VAL A 10 5.53 -3.33 -5.38
C VAL A 10 5.19 -3.88 -4.00
N ASP A 11 4.70 -5.11 -3.95
CA ASP A 11 4.50 -5.82 -2.69
C ASP A 11 5.85 -6.35 -2.22
N THR A 12 6.36 -5.75 -1.14
CA THR A 12 7.74 -6.01 -0.70
C THR A 12 7.74 -7.13 0.33
N GLU A 13 8.00 -8.35 -0.11
CA GLU A 13 8.04 -9.54 0.73
C GLU A 13 9.46 -9.85 1.23
N GLY A 14 10.48 -9.22 0.64
CA GLY A 14 11.88 -9.51 0.94
C GLY A 14 12.27 -10.95 0.60
N PRO A 15 13.39 -11.45 1.15
CA PRO A 15 13.85 -12.81 0.87
C PRO A 15 12.85 -13.87 1.36
N LEU A 16 12.43 -14.80 0.49
CA LEU A 16 11.48 -15.86 0.84
C LEU A 16 12.08 -17.03 1.65
N GLY A 17 13.37 -16.94 1.99
CA GLY A 17 14.09 -17.93 2.78
C GLY A 17 14.53 -19.19 1.99
N GLY A 18 15.03 -20.20 2.72
CA GLY A 18 15.92 -21.25 2.19
C GLY A 18 15.34 -22.28 1.21
N ASP A 19 14.03 -22.28 0.95
CA ASP A 19 13.34 -23.18 0.01
C ASP A 19 12.54 -22.40 -1.04
N ALA A 20 13.07 -21.27 -1.51
CA ALA A 20 12.46 -20.49 -2.58
C ALA A 20 12.22 -21.36 -3.82
N ARG A 21 11.05 -21.19 -4.46
CA ARG A 21 10.70 -21.95 -5.67
C ARG A 21 11.71 -21.68 -6.79
N ARG A 22 12.01 -22.72 -7.57
CA ARG A 22 12.87 -22.67 -8.76
C ARG A 22 12.03 -22.93 -10.00
N ARG A 23 12.42 -22.34 -11.12
CA ARG A 23 11.82 -22.59 -12.43
C ARG A 23 12.15 -24.02 -12.90
N PRO A 24 11.45 -24.56 -13.92
CA PRO A 24 11.74 -25.89 -14.45
C PRO A 24 13.18 -26.10 -14.92
N ASP A 25 13.88 -25.04 -15.31
CA ASP A 25 15.30 -25.04 -15.71
C ASP A 25 16.28 -24.95 -14.53
N GLY A 26 15.78 -24.91 -13.29
CA GLY A 26 16.58 -24.80 -12.06
C GLY A 26 16.95 -23.37 -11.67
N SER A 27 16.63 -22.36 -12.49
CA SER A 27 16.91 -20.96 -12.15
C SER A 27 16.00 -20.46 -11.01
N PRO A 28 16.42 -19.46 -10.21
CA PRO A 28 15.57 -18.83 -9.20
C PRO A 28 14.26 -18.31 -9.78
N GLU A 29 13.10 -18.74 -9.25
CA GLU A 29 11.84 -18.00 -9.47
C GLU A 29 11.78 -16.80 -8.50
N PHE A 30 12.32 -16.97 -7.30
CA PHE A 30 12.43 -15.96 -6.26
C PHE A 30 13.84 -15.86 -5.69
N PHE A 31 14.20 -14.68 -5.21
CA PHE A 31 15.42 -14.41 -4.47
C PHE A 31 15.31 -14.91 -3.03
N ASP A 32 16.41 -15.47 -2.54
CA ASP A 32 16.55 -16.04 -1.20
C ASP A 32 17.40 -15.16 -0.27
N ASN A 33 17.92 -14.04 -0.77
CA ASN A 33 18.79 -13.13 -0.03
C ASN A 33 18.60 -11.66 -0.46
N TRP A 34 18.99 -10.75 0.43
CA TRP A 34 18.90 -9.31 0.19
C TRP A 34 19.86 -8.80 -0.89
N ALA A 35 21.00 -9.46 -1.13
CA ALA A 35 21.97 -8.96 -2.09
C ALA A 35 21.40 -9.00 -3.52
N ASP A 36 20.72 -10.09 -3.88
CA ASP A 36 20.09 -10.22 -5.19
C ASP A 36 18.90 -9.27 -5.36
N ILE A 37 18.06 -9.13 -4.32
CA ILE A 37 16.95 -8.16 -4.31
C ILE A 37 17.50 -6.74 -4.51
N LEU A 38 18.48 -6.33 -3.69
CA LEU A 38 19.05 -4.98 -3.77
C LEU A 38 19.80 -4.74 -5.08
N ALA A 39 20.37 -5.77 -5.72
CA ALA A 39 20.95 -5.64 -7.06
C ALA A 39 19.87 -5.35 -8.11
N SER A 40 18.77 -6.10 -8.12
CA SER A 40 17.63 -5.85 -9.01
C SER A 40 17.02 -4.47 -8.78
N LEU A 41 16.76 -4.12 -7.52
CA LEU A 41 16.12 -2.85 -7.18
C LEU A 41 17.07 -1.66 -7.35
N GLY A 42 18.38 -1.85 -7.14
CA GLY A 42 19.39 -0.82 -7.36
C GLY A 42 19.45 -0.35 -8.81
N GLU A 43 19.29 -1.26 -9.78
CA GLU A 43 19.15 -0.89 -11.20
C GLU A 43 17.86 -0.11 -11.44
N LEU A 44 16.71 -0.63 -10.99
CA LEU A 44 15.40 -0.04 -11.24
C LEU A 44 15.21 1.31 -10.55
N THR A 45 15.86 1.54 -9.42
CA THR A 45 15.80 2.81 -8.68
C THR A 45 16.85 3.82 -9.14
N ALA A 46 17.82 3.41 -9.97
CA ALA A 46 18.82 4.31 -10.52
C ALA A 46 18.21 5.34 -11.49
N ASP A 47 18.79 6.55 -11.50
CA ASP A 47 18.37 7.64 -12.39
C ASP A 47 18.45 7.26 -13.87
N GLU A 48 19.43 6.43 -14.25
CA GLU A 48 19.58 5.89 -15.61
C GLU A 48 18.33 5.13 -16.07
N PHE A 49 17.90 4.11 -15.31
CA PHE A 49 16.69 3.35 -15.61
C PHE A 49 15.49 4.28 -15.67
N ARG A 50 15.26 5.07 -14.61
CA ARG A 50 14.06 5.89 -14.46
C ARG A 50 13.88 6.91 -15.59
N ARG A 51 14.97 7.49 -16.08
CA ARG A 51 14.94 8.42 -17.23
C ARG A 51 14.83 7.70 -18.56
N SER A 52 15.45 6.52 -18.71
CA SER A 52 15.29 5.71 -19.93
C SER A 52 13.85 5.24 -20.11
N GLN A 53 13.12 4.99 -19.02
CA GLN A 53 11.73 4.57 -18.98
C GLN A 53 10.77 5.73 -18.62
N ALA A 54 11.13 6.96 -19.03
CA ALA A 54 10.33 8.15 -18.72
C ALA A 54 8.91 8.08 -19.29
N ASP A 55 7.98 8.76 -18.61
CA ASP A 55 6.59 8.86 -19.03
C ASP A 55 6.40 9.74 -20.26
N SER A 56 5.16 9.82 -20.79
CA SER A 56 4.85 10.62 -21.99
C SER A 56 5.08 12.13 -21.82
N LYS A 57 5.41 12.60 -20.62
CA LYS A 57 5.69 13.99 -20.26
C LYS A 57 7.15 14.21 -19.87
N GLY A 58 8.01 13.19 -20.02
CA GLY A 58 9.43 13.23 -19.66
C GLY A 58 9.69 13.11 -18.15
N GLY A 59 8.67 12.74 -17.36
CA GLY A 59 8.83 12.45 -15.94
C GLY A 59 9.52 11.10 -15.73
N PRO A 60 10.43 10.98 -14.73
CA PRO A 60 11.08 9.71 -14.42
C PRO A 60 10.07 8.65 -13.97
N TYR A 61 10.37 7.38 -14.21
CA TYR A 61 9.59 6.27 -13.68
C TYR A 61 9.62 6.24 -12.15
N ARG A 62 8.47 5.97 -11.52
CA ARG A 62 8.25 5.95 -10.07
C ARG A 62 7.66 4.63 -9.63
N PHE A 63 8.02 4.22 -8.42
CA PHE A 63 7.46 3.04 -7.75
C PHE A 63 6.57 3.46 -6.57
N SER A 64 5.62 2.59 -6.27
CA SER A 64 4.83 2.62 -5.03
C SER A 64 5.16 1.37 -4.22
N TRP A 65 6.05 1.50 -3.23
CA TRP A 65 6.50 0.39 -2.38
C TRP A 65 5.48 0.10 -1.29
N PHE A 66 4.77 -1.02 -1.37
CA PHE A 66 3.87 -1.48 -0.31
C PHE A 66 4.65 -2.38 0.64
N LEU A 67 4.92 -1.84 1.82
CA LEU A 67 5.87 -2.42 2.77
C LEU A 67 5.27 -3.50 3.67
N LEU A 68 5.86 -4.69 3.65
CA LEU A 68 5.55 -5.77 4.58
C LEU A 68 6.58 -5.84 5.70
N ASP A 69 6.08 -5.83 6.94
CA ASP A 69 6.80 -6.36 8.10
C ASP A 69 6.21 -7.76 8.39
N PHE A 70 6.97 -8.82 8.12
CA PHE A 70 6.52 -10.20 8.33
C PHE A 70 6.68 -10.62 9.79
N THR A 71 5.85 -10.06 10.67
CA THR A 71 5.95 -10.21 12.14
C THR A 71 4.66 -10.79 12.76
N GLY A 72 4.66 -11.03 14.08
CA GLY A 72 3.50 -11.56 14.80
C GLY A 72 3.29 -13.07 14.71
N PHE A 73 4.23 -13.81 14.14
CA PHE A 73 4.20 -15.27 14.05
C PHE A 73 4.91 -15.94 15.25
N ARG A 74 4.38 -17.09 15.71
CA ARG A 74 4.99 -17.95 16.73
C ARG A 74 6.12 -18.81 16.17
N THR A 75 6.01 -19.24 14.93
CA THR A 75 7.03 -20.03 14.25
C THR A 75 7.31 -19.49 12.85
N ASN A 76 8.54 -19.65 12.39
CA ASN A 76 9.00 -19.19 11.08
C ASN A 76 9.70 -20.34 10.34
N PRO A 77 8.95 -21.35 9.87
CA PRO A 77 9.52 -22.56 9.28
C PRO A 77 10.33 -22.27 8.00
N LYS A 78 9.96 -21.22 7.26
CA LYS A 78 10.65 -20.78 6.04
C LYS A 78 11.84 -19.85 6.29
N LYS A 79 12.12 -19.48 7.56
CA LYS A 79 13.20 -18.56 7.94
C LYS A 79 13.14 -17.23 7.17
N LYS A 80 11.91 -16.73 6.94
CA LYS A 80 11.68 -15.39 6.37
C LYS A 80 12.26 -14.32 7.30
N VAL A 81 12.50 -13.13 6.78
CA VAL A 81 12.87 -11.98 7.60
C VAL A 81 11.68 -11.58 8.47
N THR A 82 11.84 -11.59 9.81
CA THR A 82 10.76 -11.26 10.76
C THR A 82 11.10 -10.05 11.65
N ALA A 83 12.00 -9.18 11.20
CA ALA A 83 12.34 -7.96 11.91
C ALA A 83 11.44 -6.82 11.45
N TYR A 84 10.93 -6.02 12.39
CA TYR A 84 10.25 -4.77 12.05
C TYR A 84 11.20 -3.87 11.27
N HIS A 85 10.67 -3.25 10.21
CA HIS A 85 11.35 -2.23 9.42
C HIS A 85 12.57 -2.71 8.63
N ASP A 86 12.91 -4.00 8.58
CA ASP A 86 14.05 -4.45 7.78
C ASP A 86 13.82 -4.11 6.31
N THR A 87 12.69 -4.50 5.71
CA THR A 87 12.33 -4.13 4.34
C THR A 87 12.28 -2.61 4.12
N TYR A 88 11.71 -1.88 5.10
CA TYR A 88 11.65 -0.40 5.06
C TYR A 88 13.05 0.20 4.94
N ASP A 89 13.95 -0.16 5.85
CA ASP A 89 15.29 0.42 5.95
C ASP A 89 16.17 0.00 4.74
N ARG A 90 15.98 -1.21 4.23
CA ARG A 90 16.65 -1.71 3.02
C ARG A 90 16.26 -0.90 1.79
N LEU A 91 14.97 -0.68 1.57
CA LEU A 91 14.51 0.13 0.43
C LEU A 91 14.90 1.59 0.55
N ARG A 92 14.86 2.14 1.77
CA ARG A 92 15.34 3.51 2.04
C ARG A 92 16.84 3.70 1.82
N SER A 93 17.62 2.62 1.75
CA SER A 93 19.05 2.68 1.37
C SER A 93 19.28 2.86 -0.13
N LEU A 94 18.23 2.75 -0.95
CA LEU A 94 18.26 2.97 -2.40
C LEU A 94 17.77 4.38 -2.77
N PRO A 95 18.09 4.90 -3.99
CA PRO A 95 17.57 6.17 -4.49
C PRO A 95 16.05 6.14 -4.72
N THR A 96 15.29 6.46 -3.67
CA THR A 96 13.83 6.28 -3.59
C THR A 96 13.10 7.60 -3.30
N GLU A 97 13.74 8.74 -3.55
CA GLU A 97 13.20 10.08 -3.27
C GLU A 97 11.97 10.43 -4.12
N LEU A 98 11.79 9.75 -5.25
CA LEU A 98 10.67 9.92 -6.18
C LEU A 98 9.50 8.97 -5.90
N ASP A 99 9.67 8.02 -4.98
CA ASP A 99 8.76 6.90 -4.80
C ASP A 99 7.81 7.10 -3.60
N GLY A 100 6.70 6.37 -3.63
CA GLY A 100 5.75 6.27 -2.52
C GLY A 100 6.06 5.08 -1.61
N PHE A 101 5.86 5.25 -0.30
CA PHE A 101 6.07 4.20 0.70
C PHE A 101 4.78 3.93 1.47
N TYR A 102 4.13 2.84 1.15
CA TYR A 102 2.78 2.46 1.59
C TYR A 102 2.83 1.16 2.39
N TRP A 103 1.68 0.53 2.63
CA TRP A 103 1.60 -0.64 3.51
C TRP A 103 1.03 -1.87 2.83
N HIS A 104 1.80 -2.95 2.92
CA HIS A 104 1.38 -4.30 2.56
C HIS A 104 1.28 -5.12 3.85
N TYR A 105 0.23 -5.92 4.01
CA TYR A 105 0.07 -6.68 5.25
C TYR A 105 -0.46 -8.08 5.02
N HIS A 106 0.25 -9.04 5.62
CA HIS A 106 -0.18 -10.42 5.77
C HIS A 106 -0.62 -10.60 7.22
N ALA A 107 -1.91 -10.86 7.45
CA ALA A 107 -2.40 -11.17 8.78
C ALA A 107 -1.79 -12.50 9.28
N PRO A 108 -1.18 -12.53 10.48
CA PRO A 108 -0.79 -13.79 11.09
C PRO A 108 -2.01 -14.68 11.36
N PRO A 109 -1.97 -15.97 11.02
CA PRO A 109 -3.06 -16.92 11.30
C PRO A 109 -3.17 -17.19 12.80
N ALA A 110 -4.34 -17.68 13.25
CA ALA A 110 -4.54 -18.08 14.64
C ALA A 110 -3.56 -19.18 15.13
N SER A 111 -3.05 -20.00 14.20
CA SER A 111 -1.99 -20.98 14.46
C SER A 111 -0.63 -20.34 14.77
N GLY A 112 -0.42 -19.09 14.37
CA GLY A 112 0.84 -18.36 14.47
C GLY A 112 1.96 -18.95 13.62
N ILE A 113 1.67 -19.82 12.64
CA ILE A 113 2.69 -20.44 11.78
C ILE A 113 2.94 -19.55 10.56
N GLY A 114 4.18 -19.10 10.37
CA GLY A 114 4.57 -18.16 9.29
C GLY A 114 4.57 -18.71 7.86
N ASP A 115 3.98 -19.88 7.62
CA ASP A 115 3.79 -20.44 6.28
C ASP A 115 2.32 -20.77 6.00
N GLU A 116 1.42 -20.34 6.89
CA GLU A 116 -0.02 -20.50 6.77
C GLU A 116 -0.69 -19.14 6.49
N TRP A 117 -1.85 -19.18 5.84
CA TRP A 117 -2.68 -17.99 5.61
C TRP A 117 -3.67 -17.82 6.77
N ALA A 118 -3.88 -16.58 7.21
CA ALA A 118 -4.98 -16.29 8.11
C ALA A 118 -6.33 -16.48 7.41
N GLU A 119 -7.33 -16.90 8.19
CA GLU A 119 -8.71 -17.01 7.71
C GLU A 119 -9.47 -15.70 7.95
N SER A 120 -9.09 -14.93 8.97
CA SER A 120 -9.67 -13.62 9.27
C SER A 120 -8.63 -12.60 9.70
N TRP A 121 -8.91 -11.33 9.41
CA TRP A 121 -8.14 -10.20 9.93
C TRP A 121 -8.14 -10.15 11.47
N LEU A 122 -9.17 -10.71 12.10
CA LEU A 122 -9.34 -10.72 13.55
C LEU A 122 -8.40 -11.70 14.27
N ASP A 123 -7.72 -12.57 13.54
CA ASP A 123 -6.81 -13.57 14.11
C ASP A 123 -5.58 -12.94 14.77
N SER A 124 -5.26 -11.68 14.44
CA SER A 124 -4.09 -10.99 14.97
C SER A 124 -4.26 -9.48 15.09
N ASN A 125 -3.72 -8.92 16.17
CA ASN A 125 -3.63 -7.47 16.39
C ASN A 125 -2.32 -6.87 15.85
N GLU A 126 -1.49 -7.67 15.18
CA GLU A 126 -0.13 -7.27 14.79
C GLU A 126 -0.11 -6.07 13.85
N HIS A 127 -1.14 -5.89 13.03
CA HIS A 127 -1.34 -4.69 12.21
C HIS A 127 -1.24 -3.38 13.01
N ASN A 128 -1.78 -3.34 14.24
CA ASN A 128 -1.69 -2.15 15.09
C ASN A 128 -0.28 -1.96 15.63
N THR A 129 0.43 -3.04 15.96
CA THR A 129 1.83 -3.00 16.41
C THR A 129 2.75 -2.49 15.31
N ILE A 130 2.65 -3.03 14.09
CA ILE A 130 3.47 -2.63 12.94
C ILE A 130 3.30 -1.14 12.64
N LEU A 131 2.05 -0.66 12.55
CA LEU A 131 1.79 0.75 12.27
C LEU A 131 2.22 1.67 13.42
N ALA A 132 2.05 1.25 14.68
CA ALA A 132 2.52 2.02 15.83
C ALA A 132 4.05 2.10 15.87
N ARG A 133 4.76 1.02 15.52
CA ARG A 133 6.22 1.02 15.39
C ARG A 133 6.66 1.92 14.24
N ARG A 134 6.05 1.80 13.06
CA ARG A 134 6.37 2.66 11.91
C ARG A 134 6.20 4.15 12.25
N LEU A 135 5.14 4.47 13.00
CA LEU A 135 4.92 5.82 13.51
C LEU A 135 6.03 6.25 14.48
N VAL A 136 6.18 5.55 15.59
CA VAL A 136 7.02 5.98 16.73
C VAL A 136 8.52 5.86 16.43
N GLU A 137 8.93 4.85 15.65
CA GLU A 137 10.33 4.54 15.40
C GLU A 137 10.86 5.09 14.06
N ARG A 138 9.99 5.42 13.10
CA ARG A 138 10.39 5.97 11.79
C ARG A 138 9.76 7.33 11.47
N GLY A 139 8.86 7.83 12.33
CA GLY A 139 8.16 9.10 12.07
C GLY A 139 7.31 9.05 10.79
N ASP A 140 6.79 7.87 10.46
CA ASP A 140 6.14 7.61 9.17
C ASP A 140 4.79 6.91 9.34
N PHE A 141 3.90 7.08 8.36
CA PHE A 141 2.58 6.45 8.33
C PHE A 141 2.13 6.20 6.88
N PRO A 142 1.40 5.13 6.55
CA PRO A 142 1.00 4.90 5.16
C PRO A 142 -0.34 5.56 4.83
N GLU A 143 -0.49 6.11 3.62
CA GLU A 143 -1.75 6.66 3.10
C GLU A 143 -2.52 5.66 2.23
N ALA A 144 -1.80 4.67 1.69
CA ALA A 144 -2.32 3.63 0.83
C ALA A 144 -2.03 2.22 1.38
N PHE A 145 -2.89 1.28 0.99
CA PHE A 145 -2.87 -0.11 1.42
C PHE A 145 -2.94 -1.09 0.24
N ARG A 146 -2.31 -2.25 0.40
CA ARG A 146 -2.55 -3.46 -0.40
C ARG A 146 -2.62 -4.70 0.49
N ALA A 147 -3.65 -5.51 0.27
CA ALA A 147 -3.88 -6.75 1.01
C ALA A 147 -2.91 -7.87 0.59
N GLY A 148 -2.16 -8.38 1.56
CA GLY A 148 -1.40 -9.62 1.43
C GLY A 148 -2.30 -10.84 1.46
N GLY A 149 -2.06 -11.80 0.57
CA GLY A 149 -2.91 -13.00 0.45
C GLY A 149 -4.38 -12.71 0.10
N THR A 150 -4.73 -11.47 -0.27
CA THR A 150 -6.11 -10.98 -0.40
C THR A 150 -6.98 -11.22 0.85
N ILE A 151 -6.37 -11.24 2.03
CA ILE A 151 -7.07 -11.35 3.31
C ILE A 151 -7.64 -9.96 3.67
N GLU A 152 -8.73 -9.61 2.98
CA GLU A 152 -9.50 -8.39 3.18
C GLU A 152 -10.98 -8.74 3.40
N ASP A 153 -11.24 -9.49 4.46
CA ASP A 153 -12.60 -9.83 4.89
C ASP A 153 -13.38 -8.59 5.35
N GLU A 154 -14.67 -8.75 5.69
CA GLU A 154 -15.50 -7.63 6.15
C GLU A 154 -14.88 -6.89 7.37
N PRO A 155 -14.36 -7.58 8.41
CA PRO A 155 -13.60 -6.94 9.47
C PRO A 155 -12.41 -6.10 8.99
N ALA A 156 -11.59 -6.63 8.07
CA ALA A 156 -10.49 -5.86 7.49
C ALA A 156 -11.00 -4.60 6.80
N SER A 157 -12.01 -4.70 5.93
CA SER A 157 -12.55 -3.56 5.18
C SER A 157 -13.09 -2.46 6.10
N VAL A 158 -13.76 -2.82 7.20
CA VAL A 158 -14.25 -1.86 8.20
C VAL A 158 -13.10 -1.20 8.96
N TRP A 159 -12.03 -1.93 9.27
CA TRP A 159 -10.85 -1.38 9.92
C TRP A 159 -10.06 -0.46 8.97
N LEU A 160 -9.90 -0.84 7.70
CA LEU A 160 -9.21 -0.06 6.66
C LEU A 160 -9.89 1.29 6.42
N GLU A 161 -11.23 1.33 6.41
CA GLU A 161 -12.05 2.55 6.27
C GLU A 161 -11.74 3.61 7.34
N GLN A 162 -11.18 3.21 8.48
CA GLN A 162 -10.81 4.14 9.54
C GLN A 162 -9.43 4.76 9.33
N LEU A 163 -8.55 4.16 8.53
CA LEU A 163 -7.13 4.48 8.53
C LEU A 163 -6.55 4.89 7.17
N PHE A 164 -6.93 4.19 6.11
CA PHE A 164 -6.32 4.34 4.78
C PHE A 164 -7.31 4.94 3.79
N LEU A 165 -6.88 6.02 3.15
CA LEU A 165 -7.66 6.68 2.11
C LEU A 165 -7.71 5.81 0.85
N LEU A 166 -6.59 5.17 0.51
CA LEU A 166 -6.39 4.47 -0.75
C LEU A 166 -6.17 2.98 -0.52
N ASP A 167 -6.83 2.16 -1.33
CA ASP A 167 -6.65 0.71 -1.35
C ASP A 167 -6.45 0.23 -2.79
N PHE A 168 -5.34 -0.45 -3.05
CA PHE A 168 -4.98 -0.98 -4.37
C PHE A 168 -5.10 -2.51 -4.43
N SER A 169 -6.02 -3.09 -3.65
CA SER A 169 -6.19 -4.54 -3.53
C SER A 169 -7.11 -5.17 -4.58
N ASN A 170 -7.92 -4.40 -5.31
CA ASN A 170 -8.90 -4.95 -6.25
C ASN A 170 -8.24 -5.62 -7.46
N ARG A 171 -8.24 -6.96 -7.49
CA ARG A 171 -7.63 -7.78 -8.56
C ARG A 171 -8.65 -8.28 -9.59
N ALA A 172 -9.80 -7.62 -9.73
CA ALA A 172 -10.87 -8.07 -10.63
C ALA A 172 -10.39 -8.21 -12.08
N SER A 173 -10.66 -9.38 -12.66
CA SER A 173 -10.30 -9.72 -14.04
C SER A 173 -11.29 -10.73 -14.63
N GLU A 174 -11.08 -11.10 -15.88
CA GLU A 174 -11.75 -12.20 -16.55
C GLU A 174 -11.60 -13.55 -15.84
N ARG A 175 -10.57 -13.69 -14.98
CA ARG A 175 -10.36 -14.89 -14.15
C ARG A 175 -11.20 -14.88 -12.87
N SER A 176 -11.91 -13.80 -12.56
CA SER A 176 -12.81 -13.74 -11.41
C SER A 176 -14.17 -14.38 -11.73
N TYR A 177 -14.53 -15.44 -11.00
CA TYR A 177 -15.74 -16.23 -11.24
C TYR A 177 -16.75 -16.18 -10.06
N PRO A 178 -18.05 -16.34 -10.32
CA PRO A 178 -19.06 -16.29 -9.26
C PRO A 178 -18.86 -17.42 -8.25
N GLY A 179 -19.13 -17.12 -6.97
CA GLY A 179 -19.18 -18.12 -5.89
C GLY A 179 -17.87 -18.39 -5.15
N ALA A 180 -16.70 -18.01 -5.69
CA ALA A 180 -15.44 -18.20 -4.96
C ALA A 180 -15.20 -17.13 -3.88
N PRO A 181 -14.57 -17.51 -2.74
CA PRO A 181 -14.20 -16.60 -1.67
C PRO A 181 -13.04 -15.68 -2.08
N LEU A 182 -12.90 -14.56 -1.37
CA LEU A 182 -11.82 -13.60 -1.64
C LEU A 182 -10.43 -14.20 -1.40
N SER A 183 -10.30 -15.15 -0.46
CA SER A 183 -9.06 -15.88 -0.15
C SER A 183 -8.52 -16.72 -1.33
N GLU A 184 -9.34 -17.02 -2.33
CA GLU A 184 -8.91 -17.60 -3.61
C GLU A 184 -8.45 -16.51 -4.61
N PHE A 185 -8.15 -15.30 -4.13
CA PHE A 185 -7.85 -14.11 -4.93
C PHE A 185 -9.01 -13.68 -5.84
N ASN A 186 -10.25 -14.09 -5.50
CA ASN A 186 -11.41 -13.91 -6.36
C ASN A 186 -12.18 -12.60 -6.08
N TRP A 187 -11.89 -11.60 -6.88
CA TRP A 187 -12.54 -10.29 -6.87
C TRP A 187 -13.83 -10.23 -7.72
N HIS A 188 -14.51 -11.35 -7.92
CA HIS A 188 -15.72 -11.39 -8.72
C HIS A 188 -16.78 -10.41 -8.19
N GLY A 189 -17.33 -9.61 -9.09
CA GLY A 189 -18.32 -8.58 -8.80
C GLY A 189 -17.75 -7.20 -8.48
N ALA A 190 -16.43 -7.08 -8.26
CA ALA A 190 -15.76 -5.79 -8.14
C ALA A 190 -15.69 -5.03 -9.47
N PRO A 191 -15.75 -3.69 -9.43
CA PRO A 191 -15.57 -2.87 -10.62
C PRO A 191 -14.28 -3.21 -11.37
N THR A 192 -14.40 -3.35 -12.69
CA THR A 192 -13.27 -3.58 -13.62
C THR A 192 -12.88 -2.34 -14.41
N ALA A 193 -13.65 -1.24 -14.30
CA ALA A 193 -13.28 0.04 -14.88
C ALA A 193 -11.98 0.57 -14.26
N TRP A 194 -11.21 1.34 -15.02
CA TRP A 194 -9.93 1.92 -14.55
C TRP A 194 -10.14 3.24 -13.80
N GLU A 195 -11.09 3.22 -12.89
CA GLU A 195 -11.42 4.30 -11.96
C GLU A 195 -11.61 3.72 -10.55
N PRO A 196 -11.33 4.52 -9.50
CA PRO A 196 -11.60 4.09 -8.15
C PRO A 196 -13.09 4.06 -7.85
N TYR A 197 -13.47 3.26 -6.86
CA TYR A 197 -14.82 3.25 -6.32
C TYR A 197 -14.79 3.28 -4.79
N HIS A 198 -15.85 3.83 -4.20
CA HIS A 198 -16.12 3.71 -2.78
C HIS A 198 -16.73 2.35 -2.49
N PRO A 199 -16.18 1.53 -1.57
CA PRO A 199 -16.74 0.20 -1.30
C PRO A 199 -18.02 0.26 -0.46
N ALA A 200 -18.82 -0.80 -0.54
CA ALA A 200 -19.97 -1.00 0.33
C ALA A 200 -19.55 -1.63 1.66
N TYR A 201 -20.21 -1.21 2.74
CA TYR A 201 -19.88 -1.64 4.10
C TYR A 201 -19.88 -3.17 4.28
N GLY A 202 -20.90 -3.85 3.75
CA GLY A 202 -21.03 -5.31 3.84
C GLY A 202 -20.45 -6.08 2.65
N ASN A 203 -19.82 -5.40 1.68
CA ASN A 203 -19.15 -6.08 0.57
C ASN A 203 -18.19 -5.12 -0.14
N LEU A 204 -16.90 -5.21 0.18
CA LEU A 204 -15.86 -4.37 -0.42
C LEU A 204 -15.78 -4.49 -1.95
N ARG A 205 -16.29 -5.58 -2.53
CA ARG A 205 -16.33 -5.79 -3.99
C ARG A 205 -17.50 -5.08 -4.65
N ARG A 206 -18.28 -4.26 -3.96
CA ARG A 206 -19.40 -3.53 -4.56
C ARG A 206 -19.23 -2.04 -4.29
N PRO A 207 -19.60 -1.17 -5.24
CA PRO A 207 -19.75 0.26 -4.96
C PRO A 207 -20.73 0.52 -3.80
N GLY A 208 -20.41 1.51 -2.98
CA GLY A 208 -21.16 1.88 -1.79
C GLY A 208 -20.73 3.25 -1.24
N SER A 209 -20.79 3.41 0.09
CA SER A 209 -20.69 4.70 0.77
C SER A 209 -19.56 4.80 1.81
N MET A 210 -18.64 3.83 1.85
CA MET A 210 -17.39 3.99 2.61
C MET A 210 -16.55 5.14 2.01
N ARG A 211 -15.74 5.81 2.81
CA ARG A 211 -14.98 6.98 2.38
C ARG A 211 -13.69 6.61 1.66
N ARG A 212 -13.09 5.47 1.99
CA ARG A 212 -11.90 4.97 1.28
C ARG A 212 -12.21 4.72 -0.20
N LEU A 213 -11.18 4.73 -1.02
CA LEU A 213 -11.24 4.47 -2.46
C LEU A 213 -10.48 3.19 -2.80
N VAL A 214 -11.14 2.28 -3.52
CA VAL A 214 -10.54 1.05 -4.01
C VAL A 214 -10.19 1.18 -5.48
N TYR A 215 -8.93 0.94 -5.81
CA TYR A 215 -8.38 0.98 -7.16
C TYR A 215 -8.15 -0.44 -7.68
N ARG A 216 -8.52 -0.68 -8.94
CA ARG A 216 -8.19 -1.92 -9.63
C ARG A 216 -6.68 -2.01 -9.84
N SER A 217 -6.06 -3.08 -9.35
CA SER A 217 -4.64 -3.39 -9.50
C SER A 217 -4.45 -4.84 -9.93
N LEU A 218 -3.97 -5.06 -11.16
CA LEU A 218 -3.75 -6.40 -11.70
C LEU A 218 -2.35 -6.92 -11.39
N ASP A 219 -2.20 -8.22 -11.27
CA ASP A 219 -0.90 -8.86 -11.21
C ASP A 219 -0.11 -8.51 -12.47
N LEU A 220 1.11 -8.02 -12.31
CA LEU A 220 2.00 -7.84 -13.45
C LEU A 220 2.28 -9.19 -14.12
N ARG A 221 2.65 -10.18 -13.29
CA ARG A 221 2.77 -11.59 -13.69
C ARG A 221 2.58 -12.50 -12.49
N SER A 222 1.56 -13.37 -12.52
CA SER A 222 1.43 -14.44 -11.52
C SER A 222 0.69 -15.66 -12.08
N ARG A 223 0.65 -16.74 -11.28
CA ARG A 223 -0.18 -17.92 -11.58
C ARG A 223 -1.68 -17.60 -11.58
N VAL A 224 -2.08 -16.57 -10.85
CA VAL A 224 -3.48 -16.21 -10.64
C VAL A 224 -3.96 -15.30 -11.77
N ASN A 225 -3.19 -14.29 -12.13
CA ASN A 225 -3.57 -13.28 -13.10
C ASN A 225 -2.34 -12.67 -13.78
N GLU A 226 -2.55 -11.97 -14.90
CA GLU A 226 -1.48 -11.32 -15.66
C GLU A 226 -2.00 -10.05 -16.35
N LEU A 227 -1.19 -8.99 -16.31
CA LEU A 227 -1.45 -7.77 -17.06
C LEU A 227 -1.11 -8.01 -18.53
N THR A 228 -2.10 -7.84 -19.40
CA THR A 228 -1.94 -8.07 -20.84
C THR A 228 -1.93 -6.76 -21.61
N GLU A 229 -1.44 -6.80 -22.84
CA GLU A 229 -1.56 -5.67 -23.78
C GLU A 229 -3.01 -5.20 -23.94
N ALA A 230 -3.96 -6.14 -24.00
CA ALA A 230 -5.39 -5.82 -24.10
C ALA A 230 -5.90 -5.05 -22.87
N HIS A 231 -5.42 -5.39 -21.66
CA HIS A 231 -5.75 -4.64 -20.44
C HIS A 231 -5.22 -3.21 -20.48
N VAL A 232 -3.94 -3.04 -20.86
CA VAL A 232 -3.32 -1.71 -20.98
C VAL A 232 -4.05 -0.88 -22.02
N GLU A 233 -4.25 -1.40 -23.24
CA GLU A 233 -4.98 -0.68 -24.28
C GLU A 233 -6.41 -0.31 -23.89
N ALA A 234 -7.12 -1.20 -23.20
CA ALA A 234 -8.47 -0.92 -22.72
C ALA A 234 -8.49 0.30 -21.79
N CYS A 235 -7.51 0.43 -20.89
CA CYS A 235 -7.39 1.60 -20.03
C CYS A 235 -7.16 2.90 -20.83
N PHE A 236 -6.26 2.86 -21.81
CA PHE A 236 -5.99 4.04 -22.66
C PHE A 236 -7.19 4.43 -23.52
N ARG A 237 -7.92 3.46 -24.08
CA ARG A 237 -9.17 3.72 -24.82
C ARG A 237 -10.24 4.31 -23.90
N GLU A 238 -10.41 3.77 -22.70
CA GLU A 238 -11.36 4.29 -21.71
C GLU A 238 -11.02 5.75 -21.34
N ALA A 239 -9.74 6.07 -21.12
CA ALA A 239 -9.31 7.44 -20.84
C ALA A 239 -9.62 8.41 -21.99
N ARG A 240 -9.44 7.96 -23.24
CA ARG A 240 -9.78 8.73 -24.44
C ARG A 240 -11.28 8.98 -24.55
N GLU A 241 -12.08 7.92 -24.44
CA GLU A 241 -13.54 7.94 -24.61
C GLU A 241 -14.22 8.80 -23.54
N MET A 242 -13.74 8.71 -22.29
CA MET A 242 -14.30 9.45 -21.17
C MET A 242 -13.77 10.89 -21.06
N GLY A 243 -12.71 11.24 -21.80
CA GLY A 243 -12.11 12.58 -21.78
C GLY A 243 -11.49 13.00 -20.44
N ARG A 244 -11.29 12.04 -19.51
CA ARG A 244 -10.78 12.24 -18.15
C ARG A 244 -9.74 11.18 -17.77
N PRO A 245 -8.92 11.41 -16.74
CA PRO A 245 -7.89 10.47 -16.36
C PRO A 245 -8.42 9.07 -16.00
N ARG A 246 -7.58 8.07 -16.21
CA ARG A 246 -7.77 6.69 -15.72
C ARG A 246 -6.57 6.23 -14.95
N VAL A 247 -6.77 5.39 -13.94
CA VAL A 247 -5.69 4.86 -13.11
C VAL A 247 -5.41 3.42 -13.52
N LEU A 248 -4.29 3.20 -14.19
CA LEU A 248 -3.77 1.87 -14.51
C LEU A 248 -2.82 1.45 -13.40
N SER A 249 -3.31 0.62 -12.48
CA SER A 249 -2.47 0.03 -11.44
C SER A 249 -2.19 -1.43 -11.73
N PHE A 250 -0.99 -1.84 -11.39
CA PHE A 250 -0.55 -3.24 -11.39
C PHE A 250 0.47 -3.47 -10.29
N PHE A 251 0.74 -4.73 -9.97
CA PHE A 251 1.70 -5.06 -8.92
C PHE A 251 2.71 -6.17 -9.25
N SER A 252 3.91 -5.99 -8.71
CA SER A 252 5.02 -6.95 -8.71
C SER A 252 5.44 -7.29 -7.28
N HIS A 253 6.44 -8.17 -7.12
CA HIS A 253 7.04 -8.48 -5.82
C HIS A 253 8.56 -8.31 -5.89
N ASP A 254 9.14 -7.69 -4.87
CA ASP A 254 10.59 -7.47 -4.76
C ASP A 254 11.39 -8.78 -4.59
N CYS A 255 10.73 -9.83 -4.13
CA CYS A 255 11.29 -11.15 -3.95
C CYS A 255 11.54 -11.87 -5.28
N ARG A 256 11.27 -11.24 -6.43
CA ARG A 256 11.60 -11.72 -7.77
C ARG A 256 12.60 -10.78 -8.43
N ASP A 257 13.24 -11.25 -9.50
CA ASP A 257 13.91 -10.34 -10.41
C ASP A 257 12.87 -9.48 -11.13
N MET A 258 12.69 -8.25 -10.65
CA MET A 258 11.69 -7.31 -11.16
C MET A 258 12.10 -6.70 -12.50
N ARG A 259 13.36 -6.81 -12.91
CA ARG A 259 13.86 -6.11 -14.11
C ARG A 259 13.09 -6.51 -15.36
N PRO A 260 12.99 -7.80 -15.74
CA PRO A 260 12.33 -8.17 -16.99
C PRO A 260 10.87 -7.71 -17.04
N GLU A 261 10.11 -7.92 -15.96
CA GLU A 261 8.69 -7.55 -15.92
C GLU A 261 8.47 -6.03 -15.91
N THR A 262 9.39 -5.27 -15.32
CA THR A 262 9.31 -3.79 -15.32
C THR A 262 9.63 -3.22 -16.71
N TYR A 263 10.67 -3.71 -17.40
CA TYR A 263 10.94 -3.31 -18.79
C TYR A 263 9.80 -3.71 -19.72
N ASP A 264 9.24 -4.92 -19.57
CA ASP A 264 8.12 -5.42 -20.37
C ASP A 264 6.91 -4.46 -20.27
N VAL A 265 6.53 -4.05 -19.06
CA VAL A 265 5.37 -3.16 -18.89
C VAL A 265 5.63 -1.74 -19.36
N CYS A 266 6.85 -1.21 -19.20
CA CYS A 266 7.22 0.07 -19.79
C CYS A 266 7.06 0.06 -21.31
N ALA A 267 7.45 -1.04 -21.98
CA ALA A 267 7.24 -1.22 -23.41
C ALA A 267 5.75 -1.27 -23.79
N LEU A 268 4.92 -2.00 -23.02
CA LEU A 268 3.47 -2.03 -23.22
C LEU A 268 2.82 -0.65 -23.08
N LEU A 269 3.23 0.13 -22.08
CA LEU A 269 2.73 1.49 -21.85
C LEU A 269 3.08 2.43 -23.02
N ALA A 270 4.33 2.37 -23.49
CA ALA A 270 4.78 3.15 -24.64
C ALA A 270 4.00 2.80 -25.91
N ALA A 271 3.84 1.51 -26.20
CA ALA A 271 3.10 1.02 -27.36
C ALA A 271 1.62 1.41 -27.31
N ALA A 272 0.97 1.28 -26.14
CA ALA A 272 -0.41 1.70 -25.96
C ALA A 272 -0.60 3.22 -26.14
N ALA A 273 0.35 4.02 -25.66
CA ALA A 273 0.34 5.48 -25.84
C ALA A 273 0.45 5.87 -27.31
N GLU A 274 1.36 5.24 -28.05
CA GLU A 274 1.54 5.45 -29.50
C GLU A 274 0.27 5.09 -30.28
N ARG A 275 -0.30 3.90 -30.02
CA ARG A 275 -1.50 3.42 -30.73
C ARG A 275 -2.76 4.23 -30.46
N THR A 276 -2.92 4.73 -29.23
CA THR A 276 -4.16 5.42 -28.82
C THR A 276 -4.08 6.93 -28.91
N GLY A 277 -2.87 7.49 -28.94
CA GLY A 277 -2.59 8.92 -28.84
C GLY A 277 -2.83 9.51 -27.44
N VAL A 278 -3.08 8.68 -26.42
CA VAL A 278 -3.30 9.12 -25.04
C VAL A 278 -1.97 9.09 -24.28
N PRO A 279 -1.54 10.19 -23.65
CA PRO A 279 -0.32 10.20 -22.85
C PRO A 279 -0.53 9.42 -21.54
N TRP A 280 0.55 8.88 -21.01
CA TRP A 280 0.58 8.34 -19.66
C TRP A 280 1.59 9.06 -18.77
N ARG A 281 1.41 8.93 -17.47
CA ARG A 281 2.26 9.50 -16.42
C ARG A 281 2.59 8.44 -15.37
N SER A 282 3.86 8.36 -14.99
CA SER A 282 4.27 7.52 -13.85
C SER A 282 3.98 8.24 -12.54
N CYS A 283 3.21 7.63 -11.65
CA CYS A 283 2.73 8.25 -10.41
C CYS A 283 2.97 7.34 -9.21
N THR A 284 3.22 7.95 -8.06
CA THR A 284 2.94 7.29 -6.78
C THR A 284 1.42 7.13 -6.58
N ALA A 285 0.98 6.26 -5.67
CA ALA A 285 -0.44 6.06 -5.38
C ALA A 285 -1.16 7.36 -5.00
N VAL A 286 -0.52 8.22 -4.20
CA VAL A 286 -1.07 9.52 -3.77
C VAL A 286 -1.14 10.52 -4.93
N GLU A 287 -0.10 10.60 -5.76
CA GLU A 287 -0.10 11.48 -6.94
C GLU A 287 -1.19 11.07 -7.95
N ALA A 288 -1.40 9.77 -8.14
CA ALA A 288 -2.46 9.26 -9.00
C ALA A 288 -3.84 9.64 -8.45
N HIS A 289 -4.05 9.52 -7.15
CA HIS A 289 -5.27 9.98 -6.49
C HIS A 289 -5.51 11.48 -6.71
N GLN A 290 -4.51 12.32 -6.41
CA GLN A 290 -4.60 13.77 -6.57
C GLN A 290 -4.95 14.15 -8.00
N ARG A 291 -4.23 13.59 -8.98
CA ARG A 291 -4.47 13.90 -10.40
C ARG A 291 -5.81 13.40 -10.91
N TYR A 292 -6.21 12.20 -10.51
CA TYR A 292 -7.50 11.62 -10.93
C TYR A 292 -8.67 12.51 -10.48
N HIS A 293 -8.61 13.01 -9.24
CA HIS A 293 -9.66 13.85 -8.67
C HIS A 293 -9.48 15.36 -8.92
N GLY A 294 -8.37 15.78 -9.54
CA GLY A 294 -8.06 17.21 -9.73
C GLY A 294 -7.82 17.94 -8.41
N LEU A 295 -7.22 17.26 -7.44
CA LEU A 295 -6.90 17.79 -6.11
C LEU A 295 -5.49 18.35 -6.08
N GLU A 296 -5.32 19.48 -5.41
CA GLU A 296 -4.00 19.99 -5.05
C GLU A 296 -3.46 19.23 -3.83
N ALA A 297 -2.14 19.06 -3.79
CA ALA A 297 -1.49 18.46 -2.63
C ALA A 297 -1.73 19.34 -1.39
N GLU A 298 -2.29 18.74 -0.35
CA GLU A 298 -2.53 19.42 0.92
C GLU A 298 -2.15 18.52 2.11
N GLN A 299 -1.76 19.15 3.21
CA GLN A 299 -1.54 18.50 4.49
C GLN A 299 -2.53 19.05 5.53
N VAL A 300 -2.87 18.21 6.50
CA VAL A 300 -3.61 18.62 7.69
C VAL A 300 -2.60 19.01 8.76
N ALA A 301 -2.70 20.22 9.30
CA ALA A 301 -1.87 20.59 10.45
C ALA A 301 -2.28 19.73 11.64
N LEU A 302 -1.30 19.19 12.34
CA LEU A 302 -1.48 18.27 13.45
C LEU A 302 -0.62 18.77 14.60
N GLU A 303 -1.19 18.78 15.80
CA GLU A 303 -0.49 19.02 17.07
C GLU A 303 -0.82 17.90 18.05
N VAL A 304 0.15 17.55 18.89
CA VAL A 304 0.05 16.48 19.89
C VAL A 304 0.74 16.98 21.16
N GLU A 305 -0.03 17.17 22.23
CA GLU A 305 0.45 17.85 23.44
C GLU A 305 -0.08 17.15 24.71
N PRO A 306 0.69 17.11 25.81
CA PRO A 306 0.14 16.79 27.12
C PRO A 306 -1.01 17.72 27.51
N ASP A 307 -2.06 17.19 28.13
CA ASP A 307 -3.20 17.94 28.66
C ASP A 307 -3.68 17.31 29.97
N GLY A 308 -3.13 17.78 31.10
CA GLY A 308 -3.43 17.22 32.42
C GLY A 308 -2.93 15.79 32.58
N ASP A 309 -3.85 14.86 32.85
CA ASP A 309 -3.63 13.41 32.98
C ASP A 309 -3.79 12.65 31.64
N GLY A 310 -3.75 13.38 30.53
CA GLY A 310 -3.99 12.85 29.20
C GLY A 310 -3.16 13.54 28.11
N ILE A 311 -3.50 13.19 26.87
CA ILE A 311 -2.90 13.78 25.67
C ILE A 311 -4.01 14.39 24.81
N ARG A 312 -3.81 15.63 24.39
CA ARG A 312 -4.67 16.35 23.45
C ARG A 312 -4.06 16.28 22.05
N ILE A 313 -4.91 16.02 21.06
CA ILE A 313 -4.56 16.00 19.65
C ILE A 313 -5.50 16.96 18.92
N THR A 314 -4.94 17.89 18.16
CA THR A 314 -5.71 18.90 17.41
C THR A 314 -5.34 18.90 15.93
N THR A 315 -6.32 19.22 15.09
CA THR A 315 -6.12 19.48 13.66
C THR A 315 -6.76 20.78 13.21
N ASP A 316 -6.17 21.46 12.22
CA ASP A 316 -6.71 22.70 11.65
C ASP A 316 -7.96 22.45 10.78
N ARG A 317 -8.05 21.26 10.19
CA ARG A 317 -9.15 20.80 9.34
C ARG A 317 -9.46 19.32 9.57
N ALA A 318 -10.54 18.84 8.98
CA ALA A 318 -10.92 17.44 9.09
C ALA A 318 -9.94 16.56 8.29
N PRO A 319 -9.28 15.58 8.93
CA PRO A 319 -8.53 14.55 8.21
C PRO A 319 -9.46 13.50 7.60
N PHE A 320 -8.91 12.61 6.77
CA PHE A 320 -9.61 11.42 6.28
C PHE A 320 -10.03 10.51 7.44
N GLN A 321 -9.12 10.23 8.37
CA GLN A 321 -9.42 9.36 9.50
C GLN A 321 -10.50 9.99 10.41
N PRO A 322 -11.43 9.19 10.97
CA PRO A 322 -12.41 9.71 11.92
C PRO A 322 -11.77 10.11 13.26
N ALA A 323 -10.60 9.56 13.56
CA ALA A 323 -9.69 9.98 14.62
C ALA A 323 -8.25 9.76 14.16
N PRO A 324 -7.29 10.61 14.57
CA PRO A 324 -5.87 10.40 14.28
C PRO A 324 -5.40 9.00 14.70
N PHE A 325 -4.52 8.40 13.92
CA PHE A 325 -3.83 7.19 14.36
C PHE A 325 -2.82 7.58 15.43
N PHE A 326 -2.85 6.95 16.60
CA PHE A 326 -1.92 7.27 17.69
C PHE A 326 -1.13 6.04 18.13
N GLY A 327 0.19 6.17 18.13
CA GLY A 327 1.13 5.15 18.58
C GLY A 327 1.97 5.67 19.75
N ALA A 328 2.30 4.80 20.70
CA ALA A 328 3.14 5.14 21.83
C ALA A 328 4.05 3.98 22.25
N GLU A 329 5.27 4.32 22.67
CA GLU A 329 6.15 3.47 23.47
C GLU A 329 5.88 3.74 24.95
N LEU A 330 5.50 2.71 25.69
CA LEU A 330 5.26 2.76 27.12
C LEU A 330 6.58 2.75 27.91
N GLU A 331 6.55 3.11 29.19
CA GLU A 331 7.68 3.01 30.13
C GLU A 331 8.37 1.64 30.18
N ASP A 332 7.64 0.56 29.89
CA ASP A 332 8.17 -0.81 29.84
C ASP A 332 8.75 -1.21 28.47
N GLY A 333 8.77 -0.28 27.51
CA GLY A 333 9.30 -0.47 26.16
C GLY A 333 8.32 -1.11 25.17
N ARG A 334 7.09 -1.48 25.59
CA ARG A 334 6.06 -1.95 24.65
C ARG A 334 5.59 -0.81 23.77
N ILE A 335 5.42 -1.09 22.48
CA ILE A 335 4.84 -0.15 21.52
C ILE A 335 3.41 -0.58 21.21
N VAL A 336 2.47 0.35 21.38
CA VAL A 336 1.03 0.10 21.27
C VAL A 336 0.34 1.19 20.47
N ARG A 337 -0.78 0.82 19.83
CA ARG A 337 -1.78 1.79 19.37
C ARG A 337 -2.68 2.16 20.53
N LEU A 338 -2.90 3.46 20.75
CA LEU A 338 -3.97 3.97 21.61
C LEU A 338 -5.05 4.62 20.72
N TYR A 339 -6.28 4.68 21.23
CA TYR A 339 -7.44 5.15 20.45
C TYR A 339 -7.90 6.52 20.95
N PRO A 340 -7.63 7.61 20.21
CA PRO A 340 -8.12 8.93 20.57
C PRO A 340 -9.65 8.98 20.57
N LYS A 341 -10.23 9.56 21.62
CA LYS A 341 -11.67 9.80 21.73
C LYS A 341 -11.98 11.23 21.28
N PRO A 342 -12.99 11.44 20.41
CA PRO A 342 -13.36 12.79 20.00
C PRO A 342 -13.84 13.61 21.21
N ALA A 343 -13.28 14.81 21.38
CA ALA A 343 -13.71 15.76 22.40
C ALA A 343 -14.60 16.86 21.80
N ARG A 344 -14.19 17.40 20.65
CA ARG A 344 -14.95 18.33 19.81
C ARG A 344 -14.44 18.27 18.37
N LYS A 345 -15.04 19.02 17.45
CA LYS A 345 -14.59 19.05 16.05
C LYS A 345 -13.12 19.45 15.97
N GLY A 346 -12.29 18.57 15.39
CA GLY A 346 -10.84 18.78 15.24
C GLY A 346 -10.04 18.59 16.54
N GLU A 347 -10.63 18.04 17.60
CA GLU A 347 -9.91 17.73 18.84
C GLU A 347 -10.25 16.33 19.37
N TRP A 348 -9.22 15.58 19.73
CA TRP A 348 -9.31 14.28 20.37
C TRP A 348 -8.48 14.25 21.65
N ARG A 349 -8.85 13.33 22.55
CA ARG A 349 -8.17 13.10 23.83
C ARG A 349 -7.83 11.63 24.01
N ILE A 350 -6.70 11.36 24.64
CA ILE A 350 -6.30 10.04 25.13
C ILE A 350 -6.16 10.13 26.64
N GLY A 351 -6.87 9.27 27.36
CA GLY A 351 -6.74 9.12 28.81
C GLY A 351 -5.55 8.23 29.15
N VAL A 352 -4.34 8.79 29.08
CA VAL A 352 -3.10 8.14 29.49
C VAL A 352 -2.20 9.19 30.11
N ASP A 353 -1.68 8.90 31.31
CA ASP A 353 -0.69 9.76 31.95
C ASP A 353 0.53 9.91 31.04
N PRO A 354 0.85 11.13 30.56
CA PRO A 354 2.00 11.37 29.69
C PRO A 354 3.32 10.90 30.30
N GLY A 355 3.45 10.93 31.63
CA GLY A 355 4.63 10.42 32.32
C GLY A 355 4.91 8.93 32.06
N ARG A 356 3.86 8.16 31.70
CA ARG A 356 3.95 6.73 31.40
C ARG A 356 4.36 6.39 29.97
N LEU A 357 4.60 7.41 29.14
CA LEU A 357 4.99 7.26 27.75
C LEU A 357 6.44 7.73 27.58
N ARG A 358 7.26 6.92 26.91
CA ARG A 358 8.64 7.29 26.56
C ARG A 358 8.70 8.12 25.28
N ARG A 359 7.84 7.76 24.33
CA ARG A 359 7.70 8.38 23.01
C ARG A 359 6.28 8.13 22.53
N TYR A 360 5.69 9.11 21.87
CA TYR A 360 4.37 8.94 21.29
C TYR A 360 4.16 9.86 20.11
N GLY A 361 3.11 9.63 19.34
CA GLY A 361 2.80 10.48 18.23
C GLY A 361 1.46 10.18 17.62
N ALA A 362 1.06 11.05 16.70
CA ALA A 362 -0.13 10.88 15.90
C ALA A 362 0.19 11.02 14.40
N ALA A 363 -0.63 10.37 13.59
CA ALA A 363 -0.67 10.54 12.15
C ALA A 363 -2.09 10.83 11.65
N VAL A 364 -2.16 11.65 10.62
CA VAL A 364 -3.36 11.93 9.85
C VAL A 364 -3.04 12.00 8.36
N THR A 365 -4.05 11.75 7.53
CA THR A 365 -4.00 11.90 6.08
C THR A 365 -5.07 12.90 5.66
N SER A 366 -4.73 13.86 4.80
CA SER A 366 -5.71 14.76 4.21
C SER A 366 -6.62 14.02 3.21
N PRO A 367 -7.80 14.56 2.88
CA PRO A 367 -8.61 14.02 1.79
C PRO A 367 -7.90 13.96 0.43
N ALA A 368 -6.85 14.77 0.20
CA ALA A 368 -6.01 14.68 -1.00
C ALA A 368 -4.81 13.71 -0.85
N GLY A 369 -4.77 12.90 0.21
CA GLY A 369 -3.73 11.89 0.42
C GLY A 369 -2.41 12.41 0.99
N GLY A 370 -2.35 13.65 1.47
CA GLY A 370 -1.15 14.19 2.11
C GLY A 370 -1.07 13.81 3.59
N ARG A 371 0.01 13.14 3.97
CA ARG A 371 0.27 12.73 5.35
C ARG A 371 0.90 13.82 6.19
N THR A 372 0.49 13.85 7.47
CA THR A 372 1.17 14.56 8.55
C THR A 372 1.44 13.61 9.70
N VAL A 373 2.69 13.55 10.15
CA VAL A 373 3.10 12.85 11.38
C VAL A 373 3.61 13.87 12.38
N ARG A 374 3.27 13.68 13.66
CA ARG A 374 3.80 14.43 14.78
C ARG A 374 4.22 13.48 15.88
N LEU A 375 5.50 13.56 16.24
CA LEU A 375 6.07 12.87 17.38
C LEU A 375 6.22 13.85 18.53
N ALA A 376 6.04 13.32 19.73
CA ALA A 376 6.34 13.96 21.00
C ALA A 376 7.16 12.97 21.85
N THR A 377 8.02 13.53 22.68
CA THR A 377 8.92 12.79 23.59
C THR A 377 8.56 13.11 25.02
#